data_AF-A0A1D1YTA0-F1
#
_entry.id   AF-A0A1D1YTA0-F1
#
_cell.length_a   1.000
_cell.length_b   1.000
_cell.length_c   1.000
_cell.angle_alpha   90.00
_cell.angle_beta   90.00
_cell.angle_gamma   90.00
#
_symmetry.space_group_name_H-M   'P 1'
#
loop_
_entity.id
_entity.type
_entity.pdbx_description
1 polymer ?
#
loop_
_entity_poly.entity_id
_entity_poly.type
_entity_poly.pdbx_seq_one_letter_code
_entity_poly.pdbx_strand_id
1 'polypeptide(L)'
;SRNFYGDHTHKWQHSLHFIQWLCEDLQSLSLGIDLGFSNVRRERHRGLQVRAGKATLCMTKRNRSRKSLARTHGFRRRMRTTSGRAVLKRRRAKGRKVLCTKSNPSSGKRA
;
A
#
# COMPACT_ATOMS: atom_id res chain seq x y z
N SER A 1 54.66 12.56 9.86
CA SER A 1 54.80 11.81 8.58
C SER A 1 53.59 10.92 8.39
N ARG A 2 52.81 10.93 7.31
CA ARG A 2 52.75 11.69 6.06
C ARG A 2 51.29 11.53 5.59
N ASN A 3 50.65 12.63 5.20
CA ASN A 3 49.36 12.63 4.48
C ASN A 3 49.50 11.91 3.13
N PHE A 4 48.42 11.31 2.61
CA PHE A 4 48.25 11.18 1.15
C PHE A 4 46.76 11.15 0.76
N TYR A 5 46.40 12.13 -0.08
CA TYR A 5 45.15 12.29 -0.84
C TYR A 5 45.14 11.39 -2.10
N GLY A 6 43.96 11.19 -2.70
CA GLY A 6 43.75 10.70 -4.09
C GLY A 6 42.59 9.71 -4.18
N ASP A 7 41.36 10.12 -4.51
CA ASP A 7 40.78 10.33 -5.86
C ASP A 7 40.82 9.10 -6.79
N HIS A 8 39.65 8.49 -7.00
CA HIS A 8 39.38 7.56 -8.10
C HIS A 8 37.94 7.72 -8.58
N THR A 9 37.74 8.78 -9.36
CA THR A 9 36.90 8.72 -10.57
C THR A 9 37.48 7.69 -11.55
N HIS A 10 36.66 7.21 -12.48
CA HIS A 10 36.90 6.15 -13.49
C HIS A 10 36.56 4.72 -13.08
N LYS A 11 35.28 4.34 -13.28
CA LYS A 11 34.86 3.00 -13.77
C LYS A 11 33.39 2.94 -14.20
N TRP A 12 32.85 4.03 -14.74
CA TRP A 12 31.58 4.04 -15.48
C TRP A 12 31.85 3.93 -16.98
N GLN A 13 32.35 2.79 -17.46
CA GLN A 13 32.46 2.56 -18.91
C GLN A 13 32.42 1.09 -19.37
N HIS A 14 32.22 0.11 -18.47
CA HIS A 14 32.36 -1.32 -18.80
C HIS A 14 31.10 -2.17 -18.57
N SER A 15 29.90 -1.57 -18.47
CA SER A 15 28.65 -2.35 -18.32
C SER A 15 27.63 -2.13 -19.43
N LEU A 16 27.86 -1.18 -20.34
CA LEU A 16 26.94 -0.91 -21.47
C LEU A 16 27.16 -1.84 -22.68
N HIS A 17 28.23 -2.62 -22.72
CA HIS A 17 28.46 -3.63 -23.77
C HIS A 17 27.80 -5.00 -23.46
N PHE A 18 27.39 -5.26 -22.22
CA PHE A 18 26.73 -6.52 -21.86
C PHE A 18 25.22 -6.51 -22.19
N ILE A 19 24.60 -5.32 -22.23
CA ILE A 19 23.16 -5.17 -22.50
C ILE A 19 22.86 -5.22 -24.01
N GLN A 20 23.85 -4.94 -24.87
CA GLN A 20 23.67 -5.01 -26.33
C GLN A 20 23.66 -6.44 -26.89
N TRP A 21 24.14 -7.44 -26.15
CA TRP A 21 24.25 -8.83 -26.64
C TRP A 21 23.04 -9.72 -26.32
N LEU A 22 22.11 -9.28 -25.48
CA LEU A 22 20.88 -10.02 -25.14
C LEU A 22 19.63 -9.52 -25.91
N CYS A 23 19.83 -8.59 -26.86
CA CYS A 23 18.74 -7.91 -27.57
C CYS A 23 18.60 -8.34 -29.05
N GLU A 24 19.18 -9.46 -29.46
CA GLU A 24 19.09 -9.97 -30.85
C GLU A 24 18.29 -11.29 -31.00
N ASP A 25 17.87 -11.95 -29.90
CA ASP A 25 17.25 -13.28 -29.98
C ASP A 25 15.70 -13.33 -29.90
N LEU A 26 15.01 -12.19 -29.95
CA LEU A 26 13.53 -12.18 -29.98
C LEU A 26 12.93 -11.37 -31.14
N GLN A 27 13.59 -11.37 -32.30
CA GLN A 27 13.02 -10.88 -33.58
C GLN A 27 12.25 -11.97 -34.36
N SER A 28 11.47 -12.85 -33.70
CA SER A 28 10.72 -13.89 -34.44
C SER A 28 9.39 -14.33 -33.83
N LEU A 29 8.63 -13.44 -33.17
CA LEU A 29 7.18 -13.63 -33.01
C LEU A 29 6.39 -12.49 -33.66
N SER A 30 6.20 -12.63 -34.97
CA SER A 30 5.14 -11.94 -35.72
C SER A 30 3.78 -12.43 -35.22
N LEU A 31 3.08 -11.58 -34.47
CA LEU A 31 1.62 -11.62 -34.36
C LEU A 31 1.14 -10.19 -34.60
N GLY A 32 0.97 -9.83 -35.86
CA GLY A 32 0.25 -8.62 -36.27
C GLY A 32 -1.20 -8.74 -35.82
N ILE A 33 -1.61 -7.90 -34.89
CA ILE A 33 -3.02 -7.73 -34.51
C ILE A 33 -3.44 -6.35 -35.00
N ASP A 34 -4.17 -6.32 -36.11
CA ASP A 34 -4.77 -5.11 -36.67
C ASP A 34 -5.90 -4.60 -35.75
N LEU A 35 -5.72 -3.41 -35.18
CA LEU A 35 -6.73 -2.72 -34.36
C LEU A 35 -7.62 -1.84 -35.23
N GLY A 36 -8.39 -2.46 -36.12
CA GLY A 36 -9.51 -1.82 -36.81
C GLY A 36 -10.78 -1.85 -35.95
N PHE A 37 -10.95 -0.92 -35.02
CA PHE A 37 -12.21 -0.80 -34.28
C PHE A 37 -13.17 0.18 -34.96
N SER A 38 -14.09 -0.39 -35.75
CA SER A 38 -15.28 0.30 -36.23
C SER A 38 -16.25 0.62 -35.07
N ASN A 39 -16.95 1.74 -35.20
CA ASN A 39 -17.79 2.39 -34.19
C ASN A 39 -18.74 1.46 -33.43
N VAL A 40 -18.41 1.13 -32.17
CA VAL A 40 -19.35 0.48 -31.25
C VAL A 40 -20.31 1.54 -30.68
N ARG A 41 -21.60 1.32 -30.94
CA ARG A 41 -22.71 2.17 -30.53
C ARG A 41 -22.72 2.35 -29.01
N ARG A 42 -22.80 3.60 -28.53
CA ARG A 42 -23.02 3.92 -27.11
C ARG A 42 -24.40 3.46 -26.68
N GLU A 43 -24.50 2.23 -26.18
CA GLU A 43 -25.68 1.76 -25.50
C GLU A 43 -25.82 2.53 -24.18
N ARG A 44 -26.96 3.22 -24.03
CA ARG A 44 -27.27 4.03 -22.84
C ARG A 44 -27.35 3.12 -21.63
N HIS A 45 -26.28 3.06 -20.84
CA HIS A 45 -26.31 2.47 -19.51
C HIS A 45 -27.41 3.17 -18.70
N ARG A 46 -28.58 2.52 -18.58
CA ARG A 46 -29.59 2.87 -17.59
C ARG A 46 -28.98 2.55 -16.24
N GLY A 47 -28.24 3.51 -15.67
CA GLY A 47 -27.68 3.40 -14.34
C GLY A 47 -28.81 3.08 -13.37
N LEU A 48 -28.66 2.00 -12.61
CA LEU A 48 -29.56 1.67 -11.52
C LEU A 48 -29.54 2.84 -10.53
N GLN A 49 -30.53 3.72 -10.58
CA GLN A 49 -30.71 4.77 -9.58
C GLN A 49 -31.21 4.12 -8.30
N VAL A 50 -30.27 3.74 -7.44
CA VAL A 50 -30.58 3.34 -6.07
C VAL A 50 -31.04 4.60 -5.33
N ARG A 51 -32.35 4.78 -5.19
CA ARG A 51 -32.93 5.76 -4.26
C ARG A 51 -32.65 5.25 -2.85
N ALA A 52 -31.47 5.56 -2.32
CA ALA A 52 -31.09 5.16 -0.99
C ALA A 52 -32.07 5.78 0.02
N GLY A 53 -32.93 4.95 0.60
CA GLY A 53 -33.67 5.25 1.82
C GLY A 53 -32.69 5.45 2.97
N LYS A 54 -32.14 6.66 3.04
CA LYS A 54 -31.56 7.36 4.19
C LYS A 54 -30.64 6.55 5.13
N ALA A 55 -29.46 6.22 4.61
CA ALA A 55 -28.18 6.50 5.27
C ALA A 55 -27.25 7.01 4.16
N THR A 56 -26.59 8.15 4.36
CA THR A 56 -25.74 8.75 3.31
C THR A 56 -24.59 7.78 2.97
N LEU A 57 -24.30 7.60 1.67
CA LEU A 57 -23.36 6.58 1.17
C LEU A 57 -21.97 6.64 1.83
N CYS A 58 -21.54 7.82 2.30
CA CYS A 58 -20.26 8.06 2.94
C CYS A 58 -20.21 7.80 4.47
N MET A 59 -21.26 7.25 5.08
CA MET A 59 -21.31 6.99 6.54
C MET A 59 -20.76 5.62 6.92
N THR A 60 -19.46 5.42 6.70
CA THR A 60 -18.76 4.16 7.05
C THR A 60 -18.42 4.07 8.54
N LYS A 61 -18.14 5.21 9.19
CA LYS A 61 -17.89 5.30 10.63
C LYS A 61 -19.19 5.61 11.37
N ARG A 62 -19.77 4.59 12.02
CA ARG A 62 -20.97 4.71 12.86
C ARG A 62 -20.64 4.76 14.35
N ASN A 63 -21.64 5.06 15.18
CA ASN A 63 -21.54 5.10 16.65
C ASN A 63 -21.43 3.68 17.24
N ARG A 64 -20.26 3.05 17.06
CA ARG A 64 -19.96 1.72 17.61
C ARG A 64 -19.32 1.83 18.99
N SER A 65 -19.72 0.94 19.91
CA SER A 65 -19.17 0.88 21.27
C SER A 65 -17.63 0.81 21.27
N ARG A 66 -17.01 1.63 22.13
CA ARG A 66 -15.55 1.67 22.32
C ARG A 66 -14.98 0.31 22.73
N LYS A 67 -15.73 -0.46 23.52
CA LYS A 67 -15.38 -1.82 23.94
C LYS A 67 -15.21 -2.77 22.75
N SER A 68 -16.09 -2.67 21.74
CA SER A 68 -15.99 -3.47 20.51
C SER A 68 -14.74 -3.11 19.71
N LEU A 69 -14.47 -1.81 19.54
CA LEU A 69 -13.29 -1.33 18.81
C LEU A 69 -11.98 -1.75 19.47
N ALA A 70 -11.94 -1.78 20.80
CA ALA A 70 -10.76 -2.21 21.55
C ALA A 70 -10.48 -3.72 21.43
N ARG A 71 -11.51 -4.54 21.30
CA ARG A 71 -11.34 -5.98 21.02
C ARG A 71 -10.75 -6.24 19.64
N THR A 72 -11.10 -5.42 18.64
CA THR A 72 -10.62 -5.58 17.26
C THR A 72 -9.25 -4.95 17.03
N HIS A 73 -9.00 -3.73 17.54
CA HIS A 73 -7.83 -2.94 17.19
C HIS A 73 -6.97 -2.51 18.39
N GLY A 74 -7.34 -2.89 19.61
CA GLY A 74 -6.67 -2.49 20.83
C GLY A 74 -5.31 -3.16 21.05
N PHE A 75 -4.60 -2.68 22.07
CA PHE A 75 -3.23 -3.09 22.37
C PHE A 75 -3.09 -4.59 22.65
N ARG A 76 -3.97 -5.14 23.50
CA ARG A 76 -3.99 -6.58 23.84
C ARG A 76 -4.15 -7.45 22.60
N ARG A 77 -5.01 -7.03 21.65
CA ARG A 77 -5.22 -7.75 20.39
C ARG A 77 -3.95 -7.78 19.53
N ARG A 78 -3.18 -6.68 19.52
CA ARG A 78 -1.89 -6.61 18.80
C ARG A 78 -0.80 -7.45 19.46
N MET A 79 -0.76 -7.53 20.78
CA MET A 79 0.24 -8.35 21.47
C MET A 79 0.04 -9.86 21.27
N ARG A 80 -1.21 -10.30 21.06
CA ARG A 80 -1.56 -11.71 20.86
C ARG A 80 -0.88 -12.33 19.63
N THR A 81 -0.74 -11.60 18.53
CA THR A 81 -0.21 -12.16 17.26
C THR A 81 1.21 -11.68 16.97
N THR A 82 1.98 -12.49 16.23
CA THR A 82 3.33 -12.15 15.75
C THR A 82 3.31 -10.89 14.87
N SER A 83 2.40 -10.86 13.89
CA SER A 83 2.18 -9.70 13.00
C SER A 83 1.81 -8.43 13.77
N GLY A 84 1.02 -8.55 14.83
CA GLY A 84 0.63 -7.42 15.67
C GLY A 84 1.81 -6.83 16.45
N ARG A 85 2.72 -7.68 16.96
CA ARG A 85 3.97 -7.24 17.58
C ARG A 85 4.89 -6.52 16.58
N ALA A 86 4.98 -7.02 15.34
CA ALA A 86 5.75 -6.35 14.28
C ALA A 86 5.21 -4.95 13.94
N VAL A 87 3.88 -4.78 13.93
CA VAL A 87 3.25 -3.44 13.78
C VAL A 87 3.68 -2.51 14.91
N LEU A 88 3.68 -2.97 16.16
CA LEU A 88 4.10 -2.15 17.29
C LEU A 88 5.59 -1.78 17.20
N LYS A 89 6.47 -2.70 16.78
CA LYS A 89 7.88 -2.42 16.51
C LYS A 89 8.03 -1.29 15.50
N ARG A 90 7.34 -1.37 14.36
CA ARG A 90 7.34 -0.32 13.32
C ARG A 90 6.84 1.03 13.84
N ARG A 91 5.81 1.04 14.69
CA ARG A 91 5.26 2.26 15.26
C ARG A 91 6.18 2.93 16.29
N ARG A 92 6.90 2.12 17.08
CA ARG A 92 7.94 2.60 18.01
C ARG A 92 9.16 3.14 17.27
N ALA A 93 9.63 2.45 16.24
CA ALA A 93 10.73 2.92 15.40
C ALA A 93 10.43 4.28 14.75
N LYS A 94 9.17 4.53 14.36
CA LYS A 94 8.71 5.85 13.89
C LYS A 94 8.57 6.90 15.01
N GLY A 95 8.60 6.51 16.29
CA GLY A 95 8.41 7.43 17.41
C GLY A 95 6.97 7.90 17.60
N ARG A 96 5.96 7.10 17.19
CA ARG A 96 4.55 7.53 17.36
C ARG A 96 4.16 7.57 18.85
N LYS A 97 3.81 8.76 19.34
CA LYS A 97 3.32 9.00 20.72
C LYS A 97 2.22 8.03 21.15
N VAL A 98 1.24 7.78 20.28
CA VAL A 98 0.15 6.83 20.55
C VAL A 98 0.32 5.57 19.70
N LEU A 99 0.57 4.42 20.34
CA LEU A 99 0.77 3.16 19.64
C LEU A 99 -0.54 2.53 19.15
N CYS A 100 -1.59 2.52 19.97
CA CYS A 100 -2.92 2.02 19.58
C CYS A 100 -3.97 3.07 19.89
N THR A 101 -4.72 3.51 18.86
CA THR A 101 -5.72 4.58 19.00
C THR A 101 -7.05 4.10 19.58
N LYS A 102 -7.31 2.79 19.57
CA LYS A 102 -8.56 2.17 20.02
C LYS A 102 -8.37 1.34 21.28
N SER A 103 -7.60 1.83 22.26
CA SER A 103 -7.58 1.21 23.60
C SER A 103 -8.80 1.64 24.43
N ASN A 104 -9.34 0.72 25.22
CA ASN A 104 -10.40 1.01 26.20
C ASN A 104 -9.93 0.49 27.57
N PRO A 105 -9.90 1.32 28.63
CA PRO A 105 -9.69 0.82 29.98
C PRO A 105 -10.90 -0.02 30.42
N SER A 106 -10.71 -0.92 31.38
CA SER A 106 -11.80 -1.74 31.94
C SER A 106 -12.59 -1.02 33.03
N SER A 107 -12.08 0.11 33.53
CA SER A 107 -12.65 0.88 34.64
C SER A 107 -12.40 2.38 34.44
N GLY A 108 -13.05 3.20 35.27
CA GLY A 108 -12.92 4.65 35.30
C GLY A 108 -13.83 5.39 34.32
N LYS A 109 -13.59 6.70 34.15
CA LYS A 109 -14.44 7.61 33.34
C LYS A 109 -14.62 7.20 31.88
N ARG A 110 -13.75 6.32 31.38
CA ARG A 110 -13.73 5.83 30.00
C ARG A 110 -14.00 4.32 29.91
N ALA A 111 -14.55 3.68 30.95
CA ALA A 111 -15.04 2.30 30.82
C ALA A 111 -16.10 2.20 29.71
#